data_AF-A0A9X6ZQN4-F1
#
_entry.id   AF-A0A9X6ZQN4-F1
#
_cell.length_a   1.000
_cell.length_b   1.000
_cell.length_c   1.000
_cell.angle_alpha   90.00
_cell.angle_beta   90.00
_cell.angle_gamma   90.00
#
_symmetry.space_group_name_H-M   'P 1'
#
loop_
_entity.id
_entity.type
_entity.pdbx_description
1 polymer ?
#
loop_
_entity_poly.entity_id
_entity_poly.type
_entity_poly.pdbx_seq_one_letter_code
_entity_poly.pdbx_strand_id
1 'polypeptide(L)'
;MKTELVPVILPEHEPIVIWVQRKIQLSHFWDGHHAITTLDCKEPEQREKDDEKYVDMWNLYNSLSTEYKQNINNAILKRAYKKTTDIKEGEIITNGDVVGFACYFNWDWNKRTFRLSSSRSLKSEWYPTHKIDDFYRVVQH
;
A
#
# COMPACT_ATOMS: atom_id res chain seq x y z
N MET A 1 -15.19 -5.46 -17.39
CA MET A 1 -15.00 -5.20 -15.94
C MET A 1 -14.52 -3.78 -15.77
N LYS A 2 -15.24 -2.93 -15.02
CA LYS A 2 -14.63 -1.67 -14.55
C LYS A 2 -13.45 -2.08 -13.68
N THR A 3 -12.24 -1.85 -14.14
CA THR A 3 -11.03 -2.02 -13.33
C THR A 3 -11.20 -1.03 -12.18
N GLU A 4 -11.55 -1.53 -11.01
CA GLU A 4 -11.71 -0.67 -9.86
C GLU A 4 -10.38 0.04 -9.62
N LEU A 5 -10.40 1.37 -9.59
CA LEU A 5 -9.18 2.14 -9.46
C LEU A 5 -8.53 1.80 -8.10
N VAL A 6 -7.30 1.29 -8.16
CA VAL A 6 -6.51 1.02 -6.96
C VAL A 6 -6.16 2.35 -6.30
N PRO A 7 -6.43 2.53 -4.99
CA PRO A 7 -6.11 3.75 -4.26
C PRO A 7 -4.62 4.08 -4.35
N VAL A 8 -4.30 5.36 -4.48
CA VAL A 8 -2.91 5.86 -4.52
C VAL A 8 -2.68 6.69 -3.27
N ILE A 9 -1.64 6.35 -2.52
CA ILE A 9 -1.20 7.08 -1.32
C ILE A 9 0.21 7.63 -1.52
N LEU A 10 0.59 8.62 -0.70
CA LEU A 10 1.97 9.05 -0.61
C LEU A 10 2.76 8.09 0.28
N PRO A 11 4.08 7.90 0.06
CA PRO A 11 4.92 7.04 0.90
C PRO A 11 4.82 7.36 2.40
N GLU A 12 4.74 8.63 2.77
CA GLU A 12 4.61 9.11 4.14
C GLU A 12 3.27 8.72 4.81
N HIS A 13 2.25 8.33 4.03
CA HIS A 13 0.96 7.87 4.53
C HIS A 13 0.90 6.34 4.72
N GLU A 14 1.85 5.60 4.14
CA GLU A 14 1.93 4.14 4.22
C GLU A 14 1.95 3.58 5.66
N PRO A 15 2.61 4.23 6.65
CA PRO A 15 2.61 3.75 8.03
C PRO A 15 1.21 3.53 8.62
N ILE A 16 0.24 4.40 8.28
CA ILE A 16 -1.16 4.26 8.76
C ILE A 16 -1.77 2.97 8.20
N VAL A 17 -1.63 2.74 6.89
CA VAL A 17 -2.20 1.57 6.20
C VAL A 17 -1.59 0.28 6.73
N ILE A 18 -0.27 0.23 6.91
CA ILE A 18 0.44 -0.92 7.47
C ILE A 18 0.02 -1.17 8.92
N TRP A 19 -0.14 -0.12 9.73
CA TRP A 19 -0.58 -0.27 11.11
C TRP A 19 -2.01 -0.83 11.20
N VAL A 20 -2.95 -0.30 10.41
CA VAL A 20 -4.32 -0.81 10.33
C VAL A 20 -4.34 -2.27 9.88
N GLN A 21 -3.59 -2.60 8.83
CA GLN A 21 -3.45 -3.97 8.35
C GLN A 21 -3.00 -4.92 9.46
N ARG A 22 -1.97 -4.55 10.23
CA ARG A 22 -1.48 -5.36 11.36
C ARG A 22 -2.53 -5.51 12.46
N LYS A 23 -3.24 -4.44 12.82
CA LYS A 23 -4.30 -4.49 13.84
C LYS A 23 -5.46 -5.39 13.40
N ILE A 24 -5.82 -5.39 12.11
CA ILE A 24 -6.82 -6.33 11.55
C ILE A 24 -6.28 -7.79 11.60
N GLN A 25 -5.03 -8.02 11.19
CA GLN A 25 -4.42 -9.36 11.23
C GLN A 25 -4.33 -9.94 12.65
N LEU A 26 -4.08 -9.08 13.65
CA LEU A 26 -4.07 -9.43 15.07
C LEU A 26 -5.46 -9.45 15.71
N SER A 27 -6.54 -9.28 14.93
CA SER A 27 -7.92 -9.24 15.41
C SER A 27 -8.24 -8.14 16.42
N HIS A 28 -7.43 -7.07 16.47
CA HIS A 28 -7.72 -5.87 17.27
C HIS A 28 -8.79 -5.01 16.61
N PHE A 29 -8.84 -5.00 15.27
CA PHE A 29 -9.95 -4.44 14.51
C PHE A 29 -10.70 -5.55 13.78
N TRP A 30 -12.03 -5.46 13.80
CA TRP A 30 -12.90 -6.41 13.12
C TRP A 30 -12.81 -6.28 11.60
N ASP A 31 -12.74 -5.05 11.11
CA ASP A 31 -12.59 -4.74 9.69
C ASP A 31 -12.00 -3.34 9.46
N GLY A 32 -11.96 -2.93 8.20
CA GLY A 32 -11.48 -1.61 7.81
C GLY A 32 -12.40 -0.47 8.23
N HIS A 33 -13.72 -0.68 8.32
CA HIS A 33 -14.64 0.38 8.76
C HIS A 33 -14.42 0.70 10.24
N HIS A 34 -14.31 -0.32 11.08
CA HIS A 34 -13.99 -0.15 12.49
C HIS A 34 -12.68 0.62 12.65
N ALA A 35 -11.61 0.22 11.94
CA ALA A 35 -10.33 0.92 12.00
C ALA A 35 -10.42 2.40 11.60
N ILE A 36 -11.19 2.72 10.55
CA ILE A 36 -11.39 4.11 10.10
C ILE A 36 -12.14 4.92 11.17
N THR A 37 -13.20 4.36 11.76
CA THR A 37 -13.94 5.03 12.84
C THR A 37 -13.04 5.30 14.05
N THR A 38 -12.15 4.37 14.41
CA THR A 38 -11.18 4.55 15.49
C THR A 38 -10.13 5.62 15.19
N LEU A 39 -9.76 5.82 13.92
CA LEU A 39 -8.82 6.86 13.50
C LEU A 39 -9.48 8.26 13.35
N ASP A 40 -10.73 8.32 12.94
CA ASP A 40 -11.46 9.58 12.63
C ASP A 40 -12.19 10.18 13.85
N CYS A 41 -11.83 9.76 15.07
CA CYS A 41 -12.34 10.33 16.30
C CYS A 41 -11.65 11.68 16.64
N LYS A 42 -12.37 12.56 17.34
CA LYS A 42 -11.84 13.88 17.76
C LYS A 42 -10.72 13.78 18.78
N GLU A 43 -10.76 12.76 19.62
CA GLU A 43 -9.72 12.48 20.61
C GLU A 43 -9.60 10.96 20.79
N PRO A 44 -8.37 10.44 20.99
CA PRO A 44 -8.11 9.05 21.39
C PRO A 44 -8.97 8.60 22.58
N GLU A 45 -9.49 7.38 22.53
CA GLU A 45 -10.14 6.79 23.70
C GLU A 45 -9.15 6.68 24.86
N GLN A 46 -9.63 6.87 26.10
CA GLN A 46 -8.75 6.93 27.27
C GLN A 46 -7.92 5.65 27.49
N ARG A 47 -8.42 4.49 27.05
CA ARG A 47 -7.70 3.20 27.10
C ARG A 47 -6.60 3.07 26.04
N GLU A 48 -6.68 3.84 24.97
CA GLU A 48 -5.74 3.77 23.85
C GLU A 48 -4.69 4.88 23.93
N LYS A 49 -4.85 5.88 24.81
CA LYS A 49 -3.87 6.95 25.04
C LYS A 49 -2.49 6.44 25.47
N ASP A 50 -2.43 5.27 26.08
CA ASP A 50 -1.18 4.62 26.51
C ASP A 50 -0.53 3.79 25.38
N ASP A 51 -1.22 3.54 24.26
CA ASP A 51 -0.62 2.94 23.06
C ASP A 51 0.01 4.06 22.22
N GLU A 52 1.28 4.35 22.49
CA GLU A 52 2.06 5.38 21.76
C GLU A 52 1.93 5.23 20.24
N LYS A 53 1.90 3.98 19.76
CA LYS A 53 1.81 3.72 18.32
C LYS A 53 0.42 4.02 17.78
N TYR A 54 -0.65 3.80 18.54
CA TYR A 54 -1.97 4.27 18.16
C TYR A 54 -2.01 5.80 18.10
N VAL A 55 -1.50 6.47 19.14
CA VAL A 55 -1.48 7.94 19.22
C VAL A 55 -0.70 8.54 18.04
N ASP A 56 0.44 7.96 17.68
CA ASP A 56 1.22 8.39 16.51
C ASP A 56 0.44 8.28 15.20
N MET A 57 -0.22 7.14 14.97
CA MET A 57 -1.01 6.92 13.74
C MET A 57 -2.27 7.79 13.72
N TRP A 58 -2.90 8.01 14.86
CA TRP A 58 -4.04 8.91 15.01
C TRP A 58 -3.65 10.37 14.73
N ASN A 59 -2.53 10.84 15.31
CA ASN A 59 -1.99 12.17 15.05
C ASN A 59 -1.64 12.35 13.56
N LEU A 60 -0.93 11.37 12.98
CA LEU A 60 -0.57 11.40 11.57
C LEU A 60 -1.83 11.46 10.71
N TYR A 61 -2.82 10.58 10.91
CA TYR A 61 -4.07 10.56 10.16
C TYR A 61 -4.86 11.87 10.28
N ASN A 62 -4.97 12.43 11.48
CA ASN A 62 -5.74 13.66 11.72
C ASN A 62 -5.03 14.95 11.28
N SER A 63 -3.72 14.90 11.02
CA SER A 63 -3.00 16.00 10.38
C SER A 63 -3.26 16.11 8.86
N LEU A 64 -3.85 15.08 8.24
CA LEU A 64 -4.02 14.99 6.80
C LEU A 64 -5.25 15.76 6.30
N SER A 65 -5.18 16.20 5.04
CA SER A 65 -6.32 16.75 4.32
C SER A 65 -7.40 15.68 4.09
N THR A 66 -8.63 16.13 3.85
CA THR A 66 -9.77 15.25 3.52
C THR A 66 -9.48 14.34 2.31
N GLU A 67 -8.76 14.85 1.31
CA GLU A 67 -8.40 14.08 0.12
C GLU A 67 -7.46 12.92 0.45
N TYR A 68 -6.42 13.17 1.25
CA TYR A 68 -5.49 12.12 1.67
C TYR A 68 -6.14 11.10 2.59
N LYS A 69 -6.98 11.56 3.54
CA LYS A 69 -7.81 10.67 4.37
C LYS A 69 -8.69 9.76 3.51
N GLN A 70 -9.35 10.30 2.48
CA GLN A 70 -10.18 9.51 1.58
C GLN A 70 -9.37 8.43 0.83
N ASN A 71 -8.17 8.76 0.35
CA ASN A 71 -7.30 7.79 -0.33
C ASN A 71 -6.83 6.68 0.62
N ILE A 72 -6.48 7.01 1.87
CA ILE A 72 -6.13 6.02 2.91
C ILE A 72 -7.34 5.14 3.26
N ASN A 73 -8.51 5.74 3.46
CA ASN A 73 -9.73 5.01 3.78
C ASN A 73 -10.09 4.05 2.65
N ASN A 74 -9.99 4.50 1.40
CA ASN A 74 -10.17 3.63 0.23
C ASN A 74 -9.14 2.49 0.21
N ALA A 75 -7.87 2.75 0.55
CA ALA A 75 -6.84 1.72 0.64
C ALA A 75 -7.17 0.66 1.70
N ILE A 76 -7.65 1.09 2.87
CA ILE A 76 -8.04 0.24 3.99
C ILE A 76 -9.25 -0.63 3.61
N LEU A 77 -10.30 -0.02 3.06
CA LEU A 77 -11.54 -0.72 2.71
C LEU A 77 -11.32 -1.72 1.56
N LYS A 78 -10.52 -1.35 0.56
CA LYS A 78 -10.22 -2.22 -0.59
C LYS A 78 -9.11 -3.22 -0.31
N ARG A 79 -8.41 -3.10 0.82
CA ARG A 79 -7.26 -3.94 1.19
C ARG A 79 -6.16 -3.93 0.13
N ALA A 80 -6.00 -2.80 -0.55
CA ALA A 80 -5.10 -2.65 -1.69
C ALA A 80 -4.69 -1.19 -1.89
N TYR A 81 -3.44 -0.94 -2.26
CA TYR A 81 -2.95 0.41 -2.55
C TYR A 81 -1.72 0.43 -3.46
N LYS A 82 -1.46 1.60 -4.05
CA LYS A 82 -0.22 1.99 -4.71
C LYS A 82 0.40 3.16 -3.95
N LYS A 83 1.73 3.26 -3.94
CA LYS A 83 2.43 4.49 -3.62
C LYS A 83 2.63 5.32 -4.88
N THR A 84 2.65 6.64 -4.78
CA THR A 84 2.96 7.54 -5.90
C THR A 84 4.33 7.27 -6.52
N THR A 85 5.25 6.68 -5.75
CA THR A 85 6.61 6.35 -6.17
C THR A 85 6.77 4.94 -6.73
N ASP A 86 5.74 4.09 -6.63
CA ASP A 86 5.81 2.69 -7.08
C ASP A 86 6.20 2.58 -8.55
N ILE A 87 6.91 1.50 -8.86
CA ILE A 87 7.20 1.08 -10.24
C ILE A 87 5.91 0.88 -11.04
N LYS A 88 5.96 1.18 -12.33
CA LYS A 88 4.82 1.13 -13.26
C LYS A 88 4.98 0.00 -14.26
N GLU A 89 3.85 -0.44 -14.81
CA GLU A 89 3.85 -1.48 -15.84
C GLU A 89 4.63 -1.05 -17.09
N GLY A 90 5.49 -1.94 -17.57
CA GLY A 90 6.37 -1.72 -18.71
C GLY A 90 7.66 -0.96 -18.41
N GLU A 91 7.89 -0.51 -17.16
CA GLU A 91 9.19 0.02 -16.74
C GLU A 91 10.24 -1.08 -16.65
N ILE A 92 11.48 -0.76 -17.01
CA ILE A 92 12.64 -1.64 -16.78
C ILE A 92 13.12 -1.41 -15.35
N ILE A 93 13.15 -2.50 -14.58
CA ILE A 93 13.48 -2.46 -13.16
C ILE A 93 14.46 -3.59 -12.82
N THR A 94 15.14 -3.42 -11.69
CA THR A 94 16.08 -4.41 -11.17
C THR A 94 16.14 -4.36 -9.64
N ASN A 95 16.62 -5.44 -9.04
CA ASN A 95 16.99 -5.52 -7.62
C ASN A 95 18.51 -5.77 -7.44
N GLY A 96 19.31 -5.69 -8.51
CA GLY A 96 20.73 -6.04 -8.54
C GLY A 96 21.03 -7.45 -9.06
N ASP A 97 20.12 -8.41 -8.88
CA ASP A 97 20.30 -9.80 -9.30
C ASP A 97 19.56 -10.11 -10.61
N VAL A 98 18.38 -9.52 -10.80
CA VAL A 98 17.54 -9.72 -11.98
C VAL A 98 17.10 -8.39 -12.57
N VAL A 99 16.89 -8.36 -13.89
CA VAL A 99 16.44 -7.18 -14.63
C VAL A 99 15.38 -7.55 -15.67
N GLY A 100 14.39 -6.69 -15.86
CA GLY A 100 13.36 -6.88 -16.88
C GLY A 100 12.21 -5.88 -16.77
N PHE A 101 11.17 -6.11 -17.56
CA PHE A 101 9.98 -5.27 -17.62
C PHE A 101 8.96 -5.67 -16.55
N ALA A 102 8.51 -4.71 -15.76
CA ALA A 102 7.47 -4.94 -14.74
C ALA A 102 6.10 -5.19 -15.39
N CYS A 103 5.40 -6.25 -14.98
CA CYS A 103 4.05 -6.58 -15.46
C CYS A 103 3.23 -7.29 -14.38
N TYR A 104 1.92 -7.46 -14.60
CA TYR A 104 1.01 -8.23 -13.73
C TYR A 104 1.11 -7.88 -12.24
N PHE A 105 0.76 -6.64 -11.91
CA PHE A 105 0.78 -6.17 -10.54
C PHE A 105 -0.37 -6.74 -9.70
N ASN A 106 -0.05 -7.12 -8.47
CA ASN A 106 -0.98 -7.40 -7.41
C ASN A 106 -0.80 -6.34 -6.31
N TRP A 107 -1.81 -5.50 -6.15
CA TRP A 107 -1.80 -4.38 -5.21
C TRP A 107 -2.41 -4.72 -3.85
N ASP A 108 -2.77 -5.98 -3.60
CA ASP A 108 -3.18 -6.45 -2.28
C ASP A 108 -2.13 -6.05 -1.24
N TRP A 109 -2.55 -5.34 -0.21
CA TRP A 109 -1.65 -4.78 0.80
C TRP A 109 -0.85 -5.83 1.60
N ASN A 110 -1.21 -7.12 1.55
CA ASN A 110 -0.44 -8.21 2.16
C ASN A 110 0.67 -8.74 1.24
N LYS A 111 0.54 -8.48 -0.07
CA LYS A 111 1.40 -9.07 -1.09
C LYS A 111 2.27 -8.03 -1.75
N ARG A 112 1.65 -6.98 -2.30
CA ARG A 112 2.29 -5.91 -3.09
C ARG A 112 3.39 -6.48 -4.01
N THR A 113 2.97 -7.24 -5.01
CA THR A 113 3.87 -7.98 -5.90
C THR A 113 3.66 -7.63 -7.36
N PHE A 114 4.64 -7.97 -8.19
CA PHE A 114 4.56 -7.90 -9.65
C PHE A 114 5.34 -9.08 -10.25
N ARG A 115 5.35 -9.20 -11.58
CA ARG A 115 6.12 -10.19 -12.33
C ARG A 115 7.09 -9.52 -13.29
N LEU A 116 8.22 -10.17 -13.54
CA LEU A 116 9.25 -9.66 -14.43
C LEU A 116 9.20 -10.38 -15.78
N SER A 117 9.11 -9.62 -16.88
CA SER A 117 9.20 -10.15 -18.24
C SER A 117 10.50 -9.74 -18.91
N SER A 118 11.02 -10.59 -19.80
CA SER A 118 12.15 -10.25 -20.67
C SER A 118 11.77 -9.32 -21.84
N SER A 119 10.48 -9.10 -22.10
CA SER A 119 9.99 -8.21 -23.17
C SER A 119 8.75 -7.43 -22.75
N ARG A 120 8.56 -6.22 -23.32
CA ARG A 120 7.32 -5.43 -23.13
C ARG A 120 6.07 -6.09 -23.71
N SER A 121 6.22 -6.83 -24.81
CA SER A 121 5.11 -7.40 -25.57
C SER A 121 4.75 -8.82 -25.15
N LEU A 122 5.74 -9.58 -24.66
CA LEU A 122 5.51 -10.94 -24.16
C LEU A 122 5.18 -10.86 -22.67
N LYS A 123 3.96 -11.25 -22.32
CA LYS A 123 3.50 -11.33 -20.94
C LYS A 123 3.05 -12.76 -20.68
N SER A 124 3.62 -13.40 -19.66
CA SER A 124 3.34 -14.79 -19.30
C SER A 124 3.01 -14.90 -17.81
N GLU A 125 1.98 -15.66 -17.48
CA GLU A 125 1.61 -16.01 -16.11
C GLU A 125 2.55 -17.04 -15.46
N TRP A 126 3.61 -17.46 -16.16
CA TRP A 126 4.65 -18.34 -15.63
C TRP A 126 5.85 -17.59 -15.06
N TYR A 127 5.91 -16.26 -15.23
CA TYR A 127 7.03 -15.47 -14.73
C TYR A 127 7.06 -15.42 -13.20
N PRO A 128 8.25 -15.46 -12.58
CA PRO A 128 8.39 -15.36 -11.12
C PRO A 128 7.73 -14.10 -10.56
N THR A 129 7.18 -14.23 -9.37
CA THR A 129 6.54 -13.13 -8.64
C THR A 129 7.54 -12.52 -7.68
N HIS A 130 7.61 -11.19 -7.67
CA HIS A 130 8.55 -10.39 -6.89
C HIS A 130 7.81 -9.34 -6.06
N LYS A 131 8.35 -8.94 -4.92
CA LYS A 131 7.81 -7.82 -4.15
C LYS A 131 8.19 -6.50 -4.82
N ILE A 132 7.23 -5.58 -4.87
CA ILE A 132 7.39 -4.27 -5.49
C ILE A 132 8.49 -3.47 -4.79
N ASP A 133 8.53 -3.53 -3.46
CA ASP A 133 9.43 -2.73 -2.63
C ASP A 133 10.90 -3.20 -2.68
N ASP A 134 11.20 -4.36 -3.28
CA ASP A 134 12.56 -4.90 -3.43
C ASP A 134 13.24 -4.42 -4.73
N PHE A 135 12.53 -3.69 -5.59
CA PHE A 135 12.99 -3.29 -6.92
C PHE A 135 13.08 -1.78 -7.09
N TYR A 136 14.01 -1.34 -7.93
CA TYR A 136 14.19 0.06 -8.31
C TYR A 136 14.32 0.22 -9.82
N ARG A 137 14.07 1.44 -10.30
CA ARG A 137 14.19 1.79 -11.73
C ARG A 137 15.66 1.77 -12.14
N VAL A 138 15.95 1.19 -13.30
CA VAL A 138 17.27 1.33 -13.92
C VAL A 138 17.40 2.78 -14.39
N VAL A 139 18.34 3.55 -13.82
CA VAL A 139 18.65 4.88 -14.32
C VAL A 139 19.34 4.71 -15.66
N GLN A 140 18.65 5.09 -16.74
CA GLN A 140 19.25 5.15 -18.07
C GLN A 140 19.93 6.52 -18.21
N HIS A 141 21.26 6.51 -18.28
CA HIS A 141 22.06 7.67 -18.67
C HIS A 141 22.14 7.80 -20.19
#